data_AF-A0A4Q0P6L6-F1
#
_entry.id   AF-A0A4Q0P6L6-F1
#
_cell.length_a   1.000
_cell.length_b   1.000
_cell.length_c   1.000
_cell.angle_alpha   90.00
_cell.angle_beta   90.00
_cell.angle_gamma   90.00
#
_symmetry.space_group_name_H-M   'P 1'
#
loop_
_entity.id
_entity.type
_entity.pdbx_description
1 polymer ?
#
loop_
_entity_poly.entity_id
_entity_poly.type
_entity_poly.pdbx_seq_one_letter_code
_entity_poly.pdbx_strand_id
1 'polypeptide(L)'
;MVRNDAYRIVNKEKEKIALHEELTPDSDEDFDDKILEEEVYAILIEQLNQLPEGCKEIFELSVIEGLKYKEIASRLNISVNTVKSQRTRAIKLLKEKLKNHPFILFLLLIGSN
;
A
#
# COMPACT_ATOMS: atom_id res chain seq x y z
N MET A 1 26.31 -43.46 -5.62
CA MET A 1 25.98 -42.74 -6.87
C MET A 1 24.46 -42.61 -6.91
N VAL A 2 23.83 -41.68 -6.19
CA VAL A 2 23.85 -40.21 -6.33
C VAL A 2 23.55 -39.78 -7.76
N ARG A 3 22.25 -39.59 -8.06
CA ARG A 3 21.70 -38.71 -9.10
C ARG A 3 20.18 -38.91 -9.20
N ASN A 4 19.40 -38.51 -8.18
CA ASN A 4 17.97 -38.29 -8.43
C ASN A 4 17.32 -37.22 -7.54
N ASP A 5 17.96 -36.81 -6.45
CA ASP A 5 17.40 -35.74 -5.60
C ASP A 5 17.66 -34.32 -6.12
N ALA A 6 18.72 -34.12 -6.94
CA ALA A 6 19.02 -32.83 -7.54
C ALA A 6 17.95 -32.39 -8.56
N TYR A 7 17.32 -33.34 -9.26
CA TYR A 7 16.26 -33.01 -10.24
C TYR A 7 14.97 -32.53 -9.57
N ARG A 8 14.69 -32.96 -8.34
CA ARG A 8 13.44 -32.64 -7.65
C ARG A 8 13.44 -31.23 -7.05
N ILE A 9 14.61 -30.68 -6.75
CA ILE A 9 14.74 -29.31 -6.24
C ILE A 9 14.72 -28.31 -7.39
N VAL A 10 15.45 -28.58 -8.48
CA VAL A 10 15.50 -27.68 -9.65
C VAL A 10 14.16 -27.59 -10.37
N ASN A 11 13.38 -28.69 -10.46
CA ASN A 11 12.02 -28.61 -11.02
C ASN A 11 11.03 -27.88 -10.11
N LYS A 12 11.21 -27.95 -8.78
CA LYS A 12 10.32 -27.25 -7.84
C LYS A 12 10.61 -25.74 -7.81
N GLU A 13 11.85 -25.33 -8.05
CA GLU A 13 12.18 -23.91 -8.28
C GLU A 13 11.76 -23.43 -9.67
N LYS A 14 11.87 -24.28 -10.71
CA LYS A 14 11.30 -23.97 -12.04
C LYS A 14 9.78 -23.86 -12.01
N GLU A 15 9.06 -24.67 -11.21
CA GLU A 15 7.61 -24.53 -11.01
C GLU A 15 7.26 -23.25 -10.24
N LYS A 16 8.11 -22.81 -9.29
CA LYS A 16 7.90 -21.56 -8.55
C LYS A 16 8.21 -20.31 -9.38
N ILE A 17 9.16 -20.40 -10.31
CA ILE A 17 9.50 -19.33 -11.25
C ILE A 17 8.49 -19.32 -12.42
N ALA A 18 8.03 -20.47 -12.89
CA ALA A 18 6.96 -20.58 -13.89
C ALA A 18 5.60 -20.07 -13.36
N LEU A 19 5.33 -20.15 -12.06
CA LEU A 19 4.16 -19.50 -11.45
C LEU A 19 4.22 -17.96 -11.46
N HIS A 20 5.35 -17.36 -11.80
CA HIS A 20 5.50 -15.91 -11.97
C HIS A 20 5.68 -15.46 -13.43
N GLU A 21 5.79 -16.39 -14.39
CA GLU A 21 6.06 -16.09 -15.80
C GLU A 21 4.86 -16.44 -16.71
N GLU A 22 3.65 -16.33 -16.18
CA GLU A 22 2.41 -16.33 -16.96
C GLU A 22 1.48 -15.22 -16.44
N LEU A 23 2.00 -13.99 -16.48
CA LEU A 23 1.18 -12.78 -16.52
C LEU A 23 1.23 -12.26 -17.95
N THR A 24 0.72 -13.03 -18.91
CA THR A 24 0.25 -12.41 -20.15
C THR A 24 -0.98 -11.58 -19.77
N PRO A 25 -0.99 -10.26 -19.99
CA PRO A 25 -2.21 -9.48 -19.85
C PRO A 25 -3.15 -9.95 -20.96
N ASP A 26 -4.02 -10.91 -20.66
CA ASP A 26 -4.91 -11.56 -21.62
C ASP A 26 -6.15 -10.70 -21.96
N SER A 27 -6.19 -9.44 -21.51
CA SER A 27 -7.14 -8.43 -21.97
C SER A 27 -6.49 -7.05 -21.93
N ASP A 28 -6.81 -6.19 -22.91
CA ASP A 28 -6.43 -4.77 -22.88
C ASP A 28 -7.00 -4.07 -21.63
N GLU A 29 -8.15 -4.53 -21.12
CA GLU A 29 -8.77 -4.04 -19.88
C GLU A 29 -7.91 -4.32 -18.63
N ASP A 30 -7.34 -5.52 -18.48
CA ASP A 30 -6.50 -5.87 -17.31
C ASP A 30 -5.15 -5.12 -17.32
N PHE A 31 -4.67 -4.74 -18.50
CA PHE A 31 -3.44 -3.95 -18.64
C PHE A 31 -3.68 -2.48 -18.31
N ASP A 32 -4.77 -1.91 -18.82
CA ASP A 32 -5.18 -0.54 -18.52
C ASP A 32 -5.51 -0.35 -17.03
N ASP A 33 -6.16 -1.34 -16.40
CA ASP A 33 -6.46 -1.31 -14.96
C ASP A 33 -5.19 -1.33 -14.10
N LYS A 34 -4.18 -2.13 -14.47
CA LYS A 34 -2.89 -2.16 -13.77
C LYS A 34 -2.13 -0.85 -13.90
N ILE A 35 -2.09 -0.26 -15.10
CA ILE A 35 -1.45 1.04 -15.32
C ILE A 35 -2.15 2.11 -14.47
N LEU A 36 -3.48 2.11 -14.46
CA LEU A 36 -4.27 3.04 -13.65
C LEU A 36 -3.98 2.88 -12.16
N GLU A 37 -3.87 1.65 -11.66
CA GLU A 37 -3.53 1.37 -10.26
C GLU A 37 -2.13 1.90 -9.91
N GLU A 38 -1.13 1.66 -10.76
CA GLU A 38 0.25 2.15 -10.57
C GLU A 38 0.32 3.68 -10.56
N GLU A 39 -0.39 4.36 -11.46
CA GLU A 39 -0.44 5.83 -11.50
C GLU A 39 -1.09 6.42 -10.25
N VAL A 40 -2.21 5.85 -9.81
CA VAL A 40 -2.90 6.28 -8.59
C VAL A 40 -2.01 6.08 -7.37
N TYR A 41 -1.32 4.94 -7.29
CA TYR A 41 -0.39 4.64 -6.21
C TYR A 41 0.79 5.61 -6.18
N ALA A 42 1.39 5.89 -7.35
CA ALA A 42 2.51 6.83 -7.46
C ALA A 42 2.14 8.23 -6.98
N ILE A 43 0.97 8.75 -7.40
CA ILE A 43 0.46 10.06 -6.96
C ILE A 43 0.24 10.06 -5.44
N LEU A 44 -0.37 9.01 -4.88
CA LEU A 44 -0.61 8.92 -3.45
C LEU A 44 0.70 8.93 -2.65
N ILE A 45 1.69 8.12 -3.06
CA ILE A 45 3.00 8.05 -2.41
C ILE A 45 3.73 9.40 -2.48
N GLU A 46 3.66 10.07 -3.62
CA GLU A 46 4.23 11.42 -3.75
C GLU A 46 3.61 12.38 -2.74
N GLN A 47 2.27 12.38 -2.61
CA GLN A 47 1.59 13.27 -1.66
C GLN A 47 1.84 12.89 -0.20
N LEU A 48 1.95 11.59 0.11
CA LEU A 48 2.31 11.09 1.45
C LEU A 48 3.72 11.52 1.86
N ASN A 49 4.68 11.47 0.94
CA ASN A 49 6.06 11.90 1.20
C ASN A 49 6.19 13.41 1.48
N GLN A 50 5.19 14.20 1.10
CA GLN A 50 5.12 15.63 1.41
C GLN A 50 4.40 15.94 2.72
N LEU A 51 3.93 14.93 3.46
CA LEU A 51 3.36 15.11 4.79
C LEU A 51 4.46 15.24 5.85
N PRO A 52 4.19 15.94 6.97
CA PRO A 52 5.04 15.85 8.15
C PRO A 52 5.20 14.39 8.60
N GLU A 53 6.40 14.01 9.02
CA GLU A 53 6.77 12.63 9.35
C GLU A 53 5.77 11.93 10.28
N GLY A 54 5.39 12.56 11.40
CA GLY A 54 4.42 11.96 12.33
C GLY A 54 3.00 11.82 11.74
N CYS A 55 2.61 12.64 10.77
CA CYS A 55 1.33 12.49 10.07
C CYS A 55 1.39 11.33 9.06
N LYS A 56 2.51 11.21 8.34
CA LYS A 56 2.77 10.11 7.41
C LYS A 56 2.78 8.77 8.14
N GLU A 57 3.62 8.65 9.17
CA GLU A 57 3.79 7.42 9.95
C GLU A 57 2.45 6.94 10.54
N ILE A 58 1.66 7.83 11.15
CA ILE A 58 0.37 7.46 11.71
C ILE A 58 -0.63 7.05 10.64
N PHE A 59 -0.60 7.70 9.47
CA PHE A 59 -1.46 7.30 8.35
C PHE A 59 -1.09 5.89 7.87
N GLU A 60 0.18 5.61 7.61
CA GLU A 60 0.69 4.31 7.17
C GLU A 60 0.35 3.21 8.18
N LEU A 61 0.62 3.41 9.47
CA LEU A 61 0.28 2.45 10.52
C LEU A 61 -1.24 2.17 10.60
N SER A 62 -2.08 3.17 10.35
CA SER A 62 -3.53 3.02 10.46
C SER A 62 -4.20 2.44 9.21
N VAL A 63 -3.66 2.69 8.02
CA VAL A 63 -4.27 2.33 6.73
C VAL A 63 -3.56 1.15 6.09
N ILE A 64 -2.23 1.14 6.08
CA ILE A 64 -1.42 0.07 5.46
C ILE A 64 -1.29 -1.10 6.43
N GLU A 65 -0.89 -0.83 7.67
CA GLU A 65 -0.75 -1.88 8.69
C GLU A 65 -2.07 -2.22 9.41
N GLY A 66 -3.12 -1.41 9.22
CA GLY A 66 -4.45 -1.65 9.80
C GLY A 66 -4.50 -1.56 11.33
N LEU A 67 -3.52 -0.93 11.98
CA LEU A 67 -3.45 -0.84 13.44
C LEU A 67 -4.52 0.08 14.00
N LYS A 68 -5.09 -0.31 15.14
CA LYS A 68 -6.01 0.53 15.91
C LYS A 68 -5.22 1.65 16.58
N TYR A 69 -5.88 2.79 16.83
CA TYR A 69 -5.24 3.95 17.45
C TYR A 69 -4.55 3.67 18.79
N LYS A 70 -5.08 2.71 19.58
CA LYS A 70 -4.45 2.30 20.83
C LYS A 70 -3.12 1.59 20.59
N GLU A 71 -3.06 0.73 19.57
CA GLU A 71 -1.84 0.00 19.19
C GLU A 71 -0.78 0.94 18.64
N ILE A 72 -1.18 1.91 17.80
CA ILE A 72 -0.30 2.97 17.30
C ILE A 72 0.22 3.82 18.46
N ALA A 73 -0.65 4.23 19.38
CA ALA A 73 -0.27 5.03 20.54
C ALA A 73 0.77 4.30 21.42
N SER A 74 0.56 3.01 21.67
CA SER A 74 1.52 2.17 22.38
C SER A 74 2.83 1.99 21.62
N ARG A 75 2.78 1.75 20.30
CA ARG A 75 3.98 1.53 19.47
C ARG A 75 4.86 2.77 19.37
N LEU A 76 4.26 3.95 19.24
CA LEU A 76 4.98 5.22 19.13
C LEU A 76 5.22 5.91 20.48
N ASN A 77 4.75 5.31 21.59
CA ASN A 77 4.81 5.87 22.93
C ASN A 77 4.25 7.31 23.02
N ILE A 78 3.07 7.52 22.42
CA ILE A 78 2.34 8.80 22.42
C ILE A 78 0.89 8.59 22.90
N SER A 79 0.17 9.68 23.15
CA SER A 79 -1.24 9.58 23.53
C SER A 79 -2.13 9.17 22.35
N VAL A 80 -3.21 8.42 22.61
CA VAL A 80 -4.26 8.13 21.61
C VAL A 80 -4.84 9.42 21.00
N ASN A 81 -4.89 10.50 21.78
CA ASN A 81 -5.35 11.81 21.29
C ASN A 81 -4.35 12.40 20.28
N THR A 82 -3.05 12.21 20.50
CA THR A 82 -2.00 12.56 19.53
C THR A 82 -2.16 11.75 18.24
N VAL A 83 -2.46 10.45 18.34
CA VAL A 83 -2.73 9.62 17.16
C VAL A 83 -3.91 10.17 16.36
N LYS A 84 -5.03 10.46 17.04
CA LYS A 84 -6.24 11.02 16.40
C LYS A 84 -5.98 12.40 15.76
N SER A 85 -5.24 13.28 16.44
CA SER A 85 -4.97 14.62 15.93
C SER A 85 -4.04 14.59 14.72
N GLN A 86 -2.99 13.76 14.76
CA GLN A 86 -2.09 13.57 13.63
C GLN A 86 -2.78 12.87 12.45
N ARG A 87 -3.64 11.85 12.68
CA ARG A 87 -4.44 11.24 11.59
C ARG A 87 -5.39 12.23 10.95
N THR A 88 -6.10 13.02 11.77
CA THR A 88 -6.98 14.10 11.25
C THR A 88 -6.18 15.10 10.42
N ARG A 89 -4.99 15.49 10.90
CA ARG A 89 -4.10 16.40 10.17
C ARG A 89 -3.60 15.79 8.86
N ALA A 90 -3.21 14.52 8.85
CA ALA A 90 -2.79 13.79 7.66
C ALA A 90 -3.89 13.79 6.59
N ILE A 91 -5.12 13.42 6.96
CA ILE A 91 -6.27 13.41 6.04
C ILE A 91 -6.56 14.81 5.51
N LYS A 92 -6.52 15.85 6.35
CA LYS A 92 -6.74 17.23 5.90
C LYS A 92 -5.67 17.67 4.89
N LEU A 93 -4.40 17.36 5.15
CA LEU A 93 -3.30 17.70 4.24
C LEU A 93 -3.40 16.93 2.92
N LEU A 94 -3.74 15.63 2.96
CA LEU A 94 -3.96 14.83 1.76
C LEU A 94 -5.14 15.37 0.94
N LYS A 95 -6.23 15.81 1.58
CA LYS A 95 -7.36 16.46 0.90
C LYS A 95 -6.94 17.70 0.13
N GLU A 96 -6.13 18.57 0.72
CA GLU A 96 -5.62 19.78 0.05
C GLU A 96 -4.67 19.43 -1.11
N LYS A 97 -3.78 18.45 -0.90
CA LYS A 97 -2.79 18.02 -1.88
C LYS A 97 -3.42 17.32 -3.09
N LEU A 98 -4.45 16.51 -2.85
CA LEU A 98 -5.16 15.73 -3.88
C LEU A 98 -6.41 16.45 -4.40
N LYS A 99 -6.55 17.76 -4.19
CA LYS A 99 -7.72 18.54 -4.64
C LYS A 99 -7.96 18.44 -6.16
N ASN A 100 -6.89 18.23 -6.94
CA ASN A 100 -6.94 18.07 -8.39
C ASN A 100 -7.13 16.60 -8.81
N HIS A 101 -7.23 15.68 -7.84
CA HIS A 101 -7.39 14.24 -8.03
C HIS A 101 -8.63 13.73 -7.27
N PRO A 102 -9.85 14.16 -7.66
CA PRO A 102 -11.09 13.83 -6.93
C PRO A 102 -11.39 12.34 -6.87
N PHE A 103 -10.98 11.56 -7.88
CA PHE A 103 -11.09 10.10 -7.88
C PHE A 103 -10.26 9.45 -6.76
N ILE A 104 -9.01 9.89 -6.56
CA ILE A 104 -8.14 9.37 -5.49
C ILE A 104 -8.73 9.70 -4.11
N LEU A 105 -9.28 10.90 -3.95
CA LEU A 105 -9.97 11.29 -2.72
C LEU A 105 -11.20 10.42 -2.42
N PHE A 106 -11.97 10.07 -3.44
CA PHE A 106 -13.13 9.19 -3.30
C PHE A 106 -12.70 7.80 -2.82
N LEU A 107 -11.65 7.23 -3.41
CA LEU A 107 -11.10 5.92 -3.02
C LEU A 107 -10.62 5.91 -1.56
N LEU A 108 -9.91 6.96 -1.12
CA LEU A 108 -9.44 7.08 0.27
C LEU A 108 -10.58 7.13 1.30
N LEU A 109 -11.72 7.72 0.94
CA LEU A 109 -12.87 7.87 1.85
C LEU A 109 -13.70 6.59 1.97
N ILE A 110 -13.78 5.79 0.89
CA ILE A 110 -14.55 4.54 0.90
C ILE A 110 -13.76 3.41 1.57
N GLY A 111 -12.44 3.35 1.37
CA GLY A 111 -11.59 2.31 1.97
C GLY A 111 -11.35 2.46 3.49
N SER A 112 -11.88 3.51 4.12
CA SER A 112 -11.69 3.79 5.56
C SER A 112 -12.88 3.36 6.45
N ASN A 113 -13.89 2.67 5.90
CA ASN A 113 -15.14 2.33 6.60
C ASN A 113 -15.29 0.83 6.91
#